data_AF-Q5BXG1-F1
#
_entry.id   AF-Q5BXG1-F1
#
_cell.length_a   1.000
_cell.length_b   1.000
_cell.length_c   1.000
_cell.angle_alpha   90.00
_cell.angle_beta   90.00
_cell.angle_gamma   90.00
#
_symmetry.space_group_name_H-M   'P 1'
#
loop_
_entity.id
_entity.type
_entity.pdbx_description
1 polymer ?
#
loop_
_entity_poly.entity_id
_entity_poly.type
_entity_poly.pdbx_seq_one_letter_code
_entity_poly.pdbx_strand_id
1 'polypeptide(L)'
;SLLSIQLMDHERVGADTLIGETHIDIENRFHSAHRATCGLMPKYYAHGYCQWKDSQQPTEILSKLCEKYGIEQPVYNILENKITIGSETFFANTEIRSETGITIKSVEPLALEALHNWPLIIKKDVKLVSEHVETRSLKHPDNPGLIQGRLQMWIDMFEREVAVPPPAINISPRVPAGYELRVIVWNTADVKLTDTSLFSSERSSDIYVKGWIKGVGIDDQKTDVHYRSLSGEGNFNWRFIFPSIY
;
A
#
# COMPACT_ATOMS: atom_id res chain seq x y z
N SER A 1 -28.90 -13.76 -1.51
CA SER A 1 -28.87 -12.99 -2.78
C SER A 1 -27.65 -13.38 -3.59
N LEU A 2 -27.78 -13.47 -4.92
CA LEU A 2 -26.71 -13.92 -5.83
C LEU A 2 -26.29 -12.78 -6.76
N LEU A 3 -24.99 -12.51 -6.85
CA LEU A 3 -24.40 -11.62 -7.84
C LEU A 3 -23.94 -12.44 -9.05
N SER A 4 -24.61 -12.26 -10.18
CA SER A 4 -24.20 -12.79 -11.48
C SER A 4 -23.33 -11.78 -12.22
N ILE A 5 -22.19 -12.23 -12.73
CA ILE A 5 -21.30 -11.43 -13.57
C ILE A 5 -21.15 -12.18 -14.89
N GLN A 6 -21.52 -11.50 -15.98
CA GLN A 6 -21.49 -12.05 -17.33
C GLN A 6 -20.48 -11.29 -18.15
N LEU A 7 -19.62 -12.02 -18.87
CA LEU A 7 -18.72 -11.46 -19.85
C LEU A 7 -19.33 -11.67 -21.23
N MET A 8 -19.54 -10.56 -21.94
CA MET A 8 -20.16 -10.55 -23.26
C MET A 8 -19.11 -10.15 -24.31
N ASP A 9 -19.14 -10.81 -25.46
CA ASP A 9 -18.41 -10.39 -26.66
C ASP A 9 -19.21 -9.29 -27.35
N HIS A 10 -18.58 -8.14 -27.53
CA HIS A 10 -19.26 -6.96 -28.05
C HIS A 10 -19.29 -6.96 -29.57
N GLU A 11 -20.49 -6.97 -30.13
CA GLU A 11 -20.69 -7.00 -31.58
C GLU A 11 -21.02 -5.60 -32.12
N ARG A 12 -20.36 -5.19 -33.21
CA ARG A 12 -20.65 -3.88 -33.84
C ARG A 12 -22.04 -3.81 -34.45
N VAL A 13 -22.57 -4.95 -34.87
CA VAL A 13 -23.91 -5.09 -35.46
C VAL A 13 -24.52 -6.38 -34.94
N GLY A 14 -25.66 -6.29 -34.24
CA GLY A 14 -26.34 -7.44 -33.65
C GLY A 14 -26.41 -7.36 -32.14
N ALA A 15 -26.67 -8.51 -31.50
CA ALA A 15 -26.67 -8.64 -30.05
C ALA A 15 -25.31 -9.19 -29.59
N ASP A 16 -24.84 -8.69 -28.45
CA ASP A 16 -23.63 -9.22 -27.81
C ASP A 16 -23.80 -10.70 -27.46
N THR A 17 -22.73 -11.48 -27.60
CA THR A 17 -22.76 -12.93 -27.36
C THR A 17 -22.14 -13.27 -26.01
N LEU A 18 -22.77 -14.13 -25.22
CA LEU A 18 -22.22 -14.53 -23.93
C LEU A 18 -20.92 -15.33 -24.12
N ILE A 19 -19.82 -14.83 -23.57
CA ILE A 19 -18.57 -15.60 -23.46
C ILE A 19 -18.68 -16.56 -22.29
N GLY A 20 -19.15 -16.09 -21.13
CA GLY A 20 -19.38 -16.93 -19.95
C GLY A 20 -19.70 -16.11 -18.71
N GLU A 21 -20.09 -16.80 -17.64
CA GLU A 21 -20.56 -16.16 -16.41
C GLU A 21 -19.95 -16.78 -15.14
N THR A 22 -19.98 -16.00 -14.06
CA THR A 22 -19.68 -16.44 -12.69
C THR A 22 -20.73 -15.91 -11.73
N HIS A 23 -20.97 -16.67 -10.66
CA HIS A 23 -21.93 -16.35 -9.62
C HIS A 23 -21.23 -16.21 -8.26
N ILE A 24 -21.69 -15.28 -7.44
CA ILE A 24 -21.15 -15.01 -6.10
C ILE A 24 -22.32 -14.86 -5.14
N ASP A 25 -22.36 -15.70 -4.10
CA ASP A 25 -23.35 -15.59 -3.03
C ASP A 25 -22.93 -14.46 -2.08
N ILE A 26 -23.52 -13.29 -2.29
CA ILE A 26 -23.20 -12.09 -1.51
C ILE A 26 -23.81 -12.14 -0.11
N GLU A 27 -24.85 -12.94 0.11
CA GLU A 27 -25.51 -13.04 1.42
C GLU A 27 -24.67 -13.91 2.37
N ASN A 28 -24.24 -15.09 1.90
CA ASN A 28 -23.31 -15.92 2.65
C ASN A 28 -21.99 -15.19 2.92
N ARG A 29 -21.50 -14.42 1.93
CA ARG A 29 -20.31 -13.59 2.09
C ARG A 29 -20.49 -12.52 3.17
N PHE A 30 -21.60 -11.80 3.15
CA PHE A 30 -21.91 -10.75 4.13
C PHE A 30 -22.03 -11.29 5.55
N HIS A 31 -22.69 -12.44 5.74
CA HIS A 31 -22.88 -13.06 7.05
C HIS A 31 -21.70 -13.91 7.53
N SER A 32 -20.64 -14.03 6.72
CA SER A 32 -19.45 -14.80 7.08
C SER A 32 -18.81 -14.28 8.36
N ALA A 33 -18.43 -15.20 9.26
CA ALA A 33 -17.67 -14.87 10.47
C ALA A 33 -16.30 -14.24 10.16
N HIS A 34 -15.78 -14.45 8.95
CA HIS A 34 -14.51 -13.92 8.46
C HIS A 34 -14.59 -12.47 7.98
N ARG A 35 -15.75 -11.81 8.07
CA ARG A 35 -15.95 -10.42 7.60
C ARG A 35 -15.47 -10.23 6.15
N ALA A 36 -15.97 -11.07 5.24
CA ALA A 36 -15.59 -11.07 3.83
C ALA A 36 -16.27 -9.93 3.03
N THR A 37 -16.39 -8.74 3.62
CA THR A 37 -17.09 -7.57 3.04
C THR A 37 -16.11 -6.62 2.36
N CYS A 38 -15.35 -5.84 3.12
CA CYS A 38 -14.22 -5.04 2.63
C CYS A 38 -12.95 -5.59 3.28
N GLY A 39 -11.96 -5.93 2.46
CA GLY A 39 -10.75 -6.60 2.93
C GLY A 39 -9.90 -5.70 3.83
N LEU A 40 -9.32 -6.26 4.88
CA LEU A 40 -8.39 -5.53 5.75
C LEU A 40 -7.12 -5.18 4.98
N MET A 41 -6.83 -3.89 4.87
CA MET A 41 -5.59 -3.41 4.25
C MET A 41 -4.38 -3.83 5.10
N PRO A 42 -3.20 -4.03 4.49
CA PRO A 42 -1.99 -4.38 5.24
C PRO A 42 -1.49 -3.23 6.12
N LYS A 43 -1.81 -1.98 5.77
CA LYS A 43 -1.42 -0.78 6.52
C LYS A 43 -2.54 0.24 6.47
N TYR A 44 -2.65 1.01 7.54
CA TYR A 44 -3.56 2.14 7.62
C TYR A 44 -2.90 3.40 7.05
N TYR A 45 -3.60 4.08 6.15
CA TYR A 45 -3.24 5.41 5.66
C TYR A 45 -4.48 6.31 5.75
N ALA A 46 -4.35 7.45 6.42
CA ALA A 46 -5.48 8.38 6.57
C ALA A 46 -5.84 9.13 5.29
N HIS A 47 -4.93 9.21 4.32
CA HIS A 47 -5.11 9.99 3.09
C HIS A 47 -4.20 9.47 1.96
N GLY A 48 -4.39 10.05 0.77
CA GLY A 48 -3.57 9.79 -0.41
C GLY A 48 -4.02 8.56 -1.19
N TYR A 49 -3.21 8.15 -2.17
CA TYR A 49 -3.56 7.04 -3.08
C TYR A 49 -3.79 5.70 -2.36
N CYS A 50 -3.09 5.48 -1.24
CA CYS A 50 -3.21 4.27 -0.43
C CYS A 50 -4.17 4.44 0.76
N GLN A 51 -5.04 5.47 0.76
CA GLN A 51 -5.94 5.73 1.88
C GLN A 51 -6.79 4.52 2.23
N TRP A 52 -7.16 4.43 3.51
CA TRP A 52 -8.07 3.43 4.04
C TRP A 52 -9.36 3.38 3.21
N LYS A 53 -9.76 2.17 2.79
CA LYS A 53 -10.85 1.94 1.84
C LYS A 53 -12.17 1.61 2.49
N ASP A 54 -12.14 1.01 3.68
CA ASP A 54 -13.36 0.66 4.40
C ASP A 54 -14.03 1.94 4.91
N SER A 55 -15.36 1.97 4.86
CA SER A 55 -16.10 3.12 5.37
C SER A 55 -16.02 3.24 6.89
N GLN A 56 -15.72 2.14 7.57
CA GLN A 56 -15.50 2.09 9.01
C GLN A 56 -14.01 2.09 9.31
N GLN A 57 -13.60 2.88 10.29
CA GLN A 57 -12.21 2.90 10.75
C GLN A 57 -11.84 1.56 11.42
N PRO A 58 -10.56 1.15 11.40
CA PRO A 58 -10.11 -0.05 12.12
C PRO A 58 -10.60 -0.12 13.58
N THR A 59 -10.57 1.00 14.31
CA THR A 59 -11.07 1.10 15.69
C THR A 59 -12.56 0.77 15.80
N GLU A 60 -13.39 1.29 14.90
CA GLU A 60 -14.83 1.04 14.87
C GLU A 60 -15.15 -0.42 14.54
N ILE A 61 -14.44 -0.99 13.56
CA ILE A 61 -14.58 -2.40 13.17
C ILE A 61 -14.25 -3.29 14.37
N LEU A 62 -13.11 -3.04 15.02
CA LEU A 62 -12.65 -3.82 16.16
C LEU A 62 -13.62 -3.73 17.33
N SER A 63 -14.10 -2.52 17.66
CA SER A 63 -15.05 -2.30 18.75
C SER A 63 -16.37 -3.08 18.54
N LYS A 64 -16.94 -3.03 17.32
CA LYS A 64 -18.14 -3.78 16.95
C LYS A 64 -17.93 -5.29 17.00
N LEU A 65 -16.76 -5.76 16.59
CA LEU A 65 -16.43 -7.18 16.68
C LEU A 65 -16.28 -7.63 18.13
N CYS A 66 -15.61 -6.85 18.99
CA CYS A 66 -15.53 -7.15 20.41
C CYS A 66 -16.93 -7.23 21.04
N GLU A 67 -17.80 -6.26 20.76
CA GLU A 67 -19.19 -6.25 21.23
C GLU A 67 -19.96 -7.50 20.76
N LYS A 68 -19.91 -7.80 19.45
CA LYS A 68 -20.59 -8.96 18.85
C LYS A 68 -20.16 -10.30 19.47
N TYR A 69 -18.89 -10.42 19.88
CA TYR A 69 -18.35 -11.65 20.47
C TYR A 69 -18.35 -11.64 22.01
N GLY A 70 -18.88 -10.58 22.66
CA GLY A 70 -18.91 -10.46 24.11
C GLY A 70 -17.52 -10.32 24.74
N ILE A 71 -16.58 -9.71 24.03
CA ILE A 71 -15.20 -9.48 24.45
C ILE A 71 -15.10 -8.06 24.99
N GLU A 72 -14.24 -7.88 26.00
CA GLU A 72 -13.93 -6.56 26.55
C GLU A 72 -13.43 -5.61 25.46
N GLN A 73 -13.79 -4.33 25.59
CA GLN A 73 -13.39 -3.31 24.62
C GLN A 73 -11.86 -3.09 24.65
N PRO A 74 -11.25 -2.80 23.48
CA PRO A 74 -9.81 -2.59 23.38
C PRO A 74 -9.33 -1.40 24.21
N VAL A 75 -8.21 -1.58 24.92
CA VAL A 75 -7.51 -0.51 25.65
C VAL A 75 -6.29 -0.09 24.87
N TYR A 76 -6.25 1.18 24.43
CA TYR A 76 -5.16 1.75 23.65
C TYR A 76 -4.19 2.53 24.53
N ASN A 77 -2.90 2.22 24.43
CA ASN A 77 -1.81 3.03 24.95
C ASN A 77 -0.96 3.53 23.77
N ILE A 78 -1.28 4.74 23.33
CA ILE A 78 -0.65 5.36 22.16
C ILE A 78 0.83 5.72 22.39
N LEU A 79 1.22 6.01 23.63
CA LEU A 79 2.60 6.38 23.98
C LEU A 79 3.53 5.18 23.91
N GLU A 80 3.02 4.00 24.27
CA GLU A 80 3.75 2.72 24.20
C GLU A 80 3.54 1.98 22.88
N ASN A 81 2.83 2.56 21.91
CA ASN A 81 2.49 1.89 20.66
C ASN A 81 1.80 0.54 20.89
N LYS A 82 0.86 0.47 21.85
CA LYS A 82 0.33 -0.77 22.40
C LYS A 82 -1.20 -0.79 22.45
N ILE A 83 -1.79 -1.94 22.17
CA ILE A 83 -3.22 -2.23 22.38
C ILE A 83 -3.38 -3.53 23.17
N THR A 84 -4.32 -3.56 24.11
CA THR A 84 -4.64 -4.73 24.92
C THR A 84 -6.13 -5.08 24.82
N ILE A 85 -6.44 -6.35 24.60
CA ILE A 85 -7.81 -6.87 24.45
C ILE A 85 -7.89 -8.20 25.21
N GLY A 86 -8.57 -8.21 26.36
CA GLY A 86 -8.55 -9.36 27.26
C GLY A 86 -7.12 -9.73 27.67
N SER A 87 -6.68 -10.96 27.37
CA SER A 87 -5.31 -11.43 27.65
C SER A 87 -4.28 -11.09 26.59
N GLU A 88 -4.71 -10.65 25.40
CA GLU A 88 -3.83 -10.45 24.26
C GLU A 88 -3.34 -9.00 24.19
N THR A 89 -2.10 -8.82 23.73
CA THR A 89 -1.48 -7.50 23.56
C THR A 89 -0.73 -7.45 22.24
N PHE A 90 -0.93 -6.36 21.50
CA PHE A 90 -0.31 -6.13 20.19
C PHE A 90 0.35 -4.76 20.14
N PHE A 91 1.25 -4.59 19.17
CA PHE A 91 2.03 -3.37 18.99
C PHE A 91 2.06 -2.95 17.53
N ALA A 92 1.92 -1.64 17.28
CA ALA A 92 2.02 -1.06 15.95
C ALA A 92 2.50 0.39 16.05
N ASN A 93 3.21 0.87 15.01
CA ASN A 93 3.63 2.27 14.99
C ASN A 93 2.40 3.19 14.91
N THR A 94 2.24 4.05 15.91
CA THR A 94 1.13 5.02 15.99
C THR A 94 1.38 6.30 15.19
N GLU A 95 2.56 6.45 14.60
CA GLU A 95 2.91 7.60 13.77
C GLU A 95 2.43 7.40 12.32
N ILE A 96 1.49 8.24 11.90
CA ILE A 96 0.95 8.28 10.55
C ILE A 96 1.20 9.66 9.93
N ARG A 97 1.19 9.74 8.60
CA ARG A 97 1.27 11.02 7.90
C ARG A 97 -0.12 11.63 7.74
N SER A 98 -0.24 12.93 7.96
CA SER A 98 -1.41 13.75 7.64
C SER A 98 -1.38 14.19 6.17
N GLU A 99 -2.51 14.70 5.69
CA GLU A 99 -2.63 15.27 4.34
C GLU A 99 -1.58 16.35 4.04
N THR A 100 -1.21 17.14 5.04
CA THR A 100 -0.17 18.18 4.96
C THR A 100 1.26 17.65 5.04
N GLY A 101 1.45 16.33 5.14
CA GLY A 101 2.75 15.67 5.26
C GLY A 101 3.32 15.67 6.68
N ILE A 102 2.57 16.14 7.68
CA ILE A 102 2.99 16.19 9.08
C ILE A 102 2.78 14.82 9.72
N THR A 103 3.75 14.37 10.53
CA THR A 103 3.58 13.16 11.33
C THR A 103 2.65 13.43 12.51
N ILE A 104 1.56 12.67 12.61
CA ILE A 104 0.58 12.73 13.70
C ILE A 104 0.47 11.36 14.39
N LYS A 105 -0.05 11.35 15.62
CA LYS A 105 -0.34 10.12 16.35
C LYS A 105 -1.76 9.64 16.07
N SER A 106 -1.93 8.33 15.84
CA SER A 106 -3.21 7.67 15.63
C SER A 106 -3.21 6.25 16.21
N VAL A 107 -4.36 5.81 16.70
CA VAL A 107 -4.60 4.45 17.20
C VAL A 107 -5.08 3.48 16.13
N GLU A 108 -5.44 3.95 14.95
CA GLU A 108 -5.94 3.10 13.86
C GLU A 108 -4.96 1.99 13.45
N PRO A 109 -3.63 2.23 13.38
CA PRO A 109 -2.67 1.16 13.13
C PRO A 109 -2.69 0.05 14.19
N LEU A 110 -2.96 0.39 15.46
CA LEU A 110 -3.05 -0.59 16.55
C LEU A 110 -4.30 -1.45 16.44
N ALA A 111 -5.44 -0.83 16.14
CA ALA A 111 -6.68 -1.57 15.92
C ALA A 111 -6.56 -2.49 14.70
N LEU A 112 -5.93 -2.03 13.63
CA LEU A 112 -5.67 -2.85 12.44
C LEU A 112 -4.77 -4.06 12.75
N GLU A 113 -3.74 -3.88 13.57
CA GLU A 113 -2.88 -4.98 14.01
C GLU A 113 -3.68 -6.03 14.80
N ALA A 114 -4.54 -5.60 15.72
CA ALA A 114 -5.42 -6.51 16.45
C ALA A 114 -6.41 -7.24 15.51
N LEU A 115 -6.96 -6.57 14.49
CA LEU A 115 -7.84 -7.18 13.49
C LEU A 115 -7.12 -8.25 12.64
N HIS A 116 -5.87 -8.02 12.25
CA HIS A 116 -5.06 -9.04 11.56
C HIS A 116 -4.77 -10.26 12.45
N ASN A 117 -4.72 -10.06 13.77
CA ASN A 117 -4.51 -11.10 14.78
C ASN A 117 -5.81 -11.59 15.44
N TRP A 118 -6.97 -11.36 14.82
CA TRP A 118 -8.29 -11.72 15.36
C TRP A 118 -8.42 -13.17 15.89
N PRO A 119 -7.86 -14.21 15.24
CA PRO A 119 -7.92 -15.58 15.77
C PRO A 119 -7.35 -15.74 17.18
N LEU A 120 -6.32 -14.97 17.53
CA LEU A 120 -5.67 -15.01 18.86
C LEU A 120 -6.59 -14.43 19.93
N ILE A 121 -7.28 -13.34 19.60
CA ILE A 121 -8.20 -12.64 20.51
C ILE A 121 -9.38 -13.55 20.87
N ILE A 122 -9.98 -14.21 19.87
CA ILE A 122 -11.19 -15.01 20.08
C ILE A 122 -10.90 -16.49 20.39
N LYS A 123 -9.64 -16.93 20.26
CA LYS A 123 -9.18 -18.31 20.46
C LYS A 123 -9.94 -19.33 19.59
N LYS A 124 -10.23 -18.95 18.34
CA LYS A 124 -10.90 -19.77 17.31
C LYS A 124 -10.24 -19.55 15.96
N ASP A 125 -10.38 -20.51 15.06
CA ASP A 125 -9.87 -20.41 13.68
C ASP A 125 -10.79 -19.54 12.79
N VAL A 126 -11.02 -18.29 13.18
CA VAL A 126 -11.74 -17.29 12.39
C VAL A 126 -10.78 -16.17 12.04
N LYS A 127 -10.25 -16.20 10.83
CA LYS A 127 -9.41 -15.14 10.27
C LYS A 127 -10.27 -14.10 9.56
N LEU A 128 -10.02 -12.83 9.81
CA LEU A 128 -10.66 -11.76 9.05
C LEU A 128 -10.04 -11.70 7.64
N VAL A 129 -10.86 -11.45 6.63
CA VAL A 129 -10.41 -11.40 5.24
C VAL A 129 -9.54 -10.17 5.00
N SER A 130 -8.30 -10.39 4.58
CA SER A 130 -7.40 -9.31 4.12
C SER A 130 -7.77 -8.84 2.71
N GLU A 131 -7.27 -7.67 2.32
CA GLU A 131 -7.34 -7.19 0.94
C GLU A 131 -6.78 -8.23 -0.03
N HIS A 132 -7.55 -8.56 -1.07
CA HIS A 132 -7.19 -9.62 -2.01
C HIS A 132 -7.85 -9.39 -3.38
N VAL A 133 -7.26 -10.00 -4.41
CA VAL A 133 -7.86 -10.12 -5.73
C VAL A 133 -8.31 -11.57 -5.91
N GLU A 134 -9.58 -11.74 -6.21
CA GLU A 134 -10.22 -13.02 -6.50
C GLU A 134 -10.07 -13.37 -7.97
N THR A 135 -9.84 -14.65 -8.24
CA THR A 135 -9.87 -15.19 -9.60
C THR A 135 -11.07 -16.13 -9.74
N ARG A 136 -12.02 -15.77 -10.60
CA ARG A 136 -13.27 -16.51 -10.84
C ARG A 136 -13.25 -17.14 -12.22
N SER A 137 -13.58 -18.41 -12.31
CA SER A 137 -13.68 -19.08 -13.62
C SER A 137 -14.99 -18.69 -14.30
N LEU A 138 -14.93 -18.36 -15.58
CA LEU A 138 -16.09 -18.08 -16.42
C LEU A 138 -16.54 -19.35 -17.12
N LYS A 139 -17.85 -19.61 -17.10
CA LYS A 139 -18.46 -20.80 -17.70
C LYS A 139 -19.69 -20.41 -18.51
N HIS A 140 -19.90 -21.05 -19.66
CA HIS A 140 -21.14 -20.91 -20.41
C HIS A 140 -22.22 -21.81 -19.80
N PRO A 141 -23.47 -21.36 -19.68
CA PRO A 141 -24.60 -22.20 -19.26
C PRO A 141 -24.76 -23.46 -20.10
N ASP A 142 -24.54 -23.35 -21.42
CA ASP A 142 -24.63 -24.48 -22.35
C ASP A 142 -23.46 -25.47 -22.22
N ASN A 143 -22.33 -25.04 -21.64
CA ASN A 143 -21.12 -25.86 -21.49
C ASN A 143 -20.50 -25.72 -20.09
N PRO A 144 -21.22 -26.09 -19.02
CA PRO A 144 -20.82 -25.77 -17.64
C PRO A 144 -19.58 -26.55 -17.16
N GLY A 145 -19.21 -27.61 -17.89
CA GLY A 145 -17.99 -28.39 -17.67
C GLY A 145 -16.72 -27.75 -18.22
N LEU A 146 -16.83 -26.74 -19.09
CA LEU A 146 -15.69 -26.09 -19.74
C LEU A 146 -15.48 -24.68 -19.18
N ILE A 147 -14.22 -24.36 -18.85
CA ILE A 147 -13.82 -23.01 -18.43
C ILE A 147 -13.42 -22.24 -19.69
N GLN A 148 -14.08 -21.10 -19.95
CA GLN A 148 -13.79 -20.25 -21.13
C GLN A 148 -12.90 -19.05 -20.82
N GLY A 149 -12.59 -18.84 -19.54
CA GLY A 149 -11.74 -17.75 -19.12
C GLY A 149 -11.70 -17.60 -17.61
N ARG A 150 -11.01 -16.56 -17.15
CA ARG A 150 -10.94 -16.19 -15.74
C ARG A 150 -11.13 -14.68 -15.61
N LEU A 151 -11.95 -14.29 -14.66
CA LEU A 151 -12.12 -12.91 -14.24
C LEU A 151 -11.29 -12.66 -12.98
N GLN A 152 -10.42 -11.66 -13.01
CA GLN A 152 -9.73 -11.15 -11.83
C GLN A 152 -10.45 -9.90 -11.34
N MET A 153 -10.83 -9.88 -10.06
CA MET A 153 -11.60 -8.79 -9.48
C MET A 153 -11.41 -8.74 -7.96
N TRP A 154 -11.77 -7.62 -7.34
CA TRP A 154 -12.02 -7.55 -5.90
C TRP A 154 -13.45 -7.07 -5.69
N ILE A 155 -14.02 -7.38 -4.53
CA ILE A 155 -15.37 -6.98 -4.17
C ILE A 155 -15.32 -6.38 -2.78
N ASP A 156 -15.65 -5.10 -2.70
CA ASP A 156 -15.84 -4.41 -1.43
C ASP A 156 -17.35 -4.20 -1.21
N MET A 157 -17.86 -4.72 -0.09
CA MET A 157 -19.28 -4.63 0.28
C MET A 157 -19.48 -3.62 1.41
N PHE A 158 -20.37 -2.65 1.19
CA PHE A 158 -20.70 -1.59 2.15
C PHE A 158 -22.17 -1.67 2.56
N GLU A 159 -22.44 -1.54 3.86
CA GLU A 159 -23.80 -1.47 4.38
C GLU A 159 -24.41 -0.10 4.07
N ARG A 160 -25.55 -0.11 3.37
CA ARG A 160 -26.21 1.10 2.85
C ARG A 160 -26.55 2.13 3.93
N GLU A 161 -26.88 1.65 5.13
CA GLU A 161 -27.29 2.47 6.28
C GLU A 161 -26.11 3.01 7.08
N VAL A 162 -24.93 2.38 6.96
CA VAL A 162 -23.74 2.73 7.74
C VAL A 162 -22.90 3.77 7.02
N ALA A 163 -22.77 3.66 5.69
CA ALA A 163 -21.95 4.60 4.93
C ALA A 163 -22.29 4.66 3.44
N VAL A 164 -21.91 5.78 2.83
CA VAL A 164 -21.84 5.92 1.37
C VAL A 164 -20.57 5.21 0.90
N PRO A 165 -20.64 4.29 -0.09
CA PRO A 165 -19.45 3.68 -0.67
C PRO A 165 -18.46 4.75 -1.17
N PRO A 166 -17.14 4.50 -1.07
CA PRO A 166 -16.15 5.42 -1.60
C PRO A 166 -16.33 5.63 -3.11
N PRO A 167 -15.82 6.73 -3.68
CA PRO A 167 -15.83 6.95 -5.12
C PRO A 167 -15.22 5.78 -5.88
N ALA A 168 -15.74 5.50 -7.07
CA ALA A 168 -15.22 4.44 -7.92
C ALA A 168 -13.72 4.63 -8.16
N ILE A 169 -12.94 3.56 -7.91
CA ILE A 169 -11.51 3.57 -8.17
C ILE A 169 -11.30 3.61 -9.69
N ASN A 170 -10.53 4.59 -10.17
CA ASN A 170 -10.14 4.62 -11.58
C ASN A 170 -9.09 3.53 -11.85
N ILE A 171 -9.53 2.47 -12.52
CA ILE A 171 -8.71 1.32 -12.92
C ILE A 171 -8.18 1.41 -14.35
N SER A 172 -8.37 2.56 -15.02
CA SER A 172 -7.86 2.76 -16.37
C SER A 172 -6.35 2.53 -16.40
N PRO A 173 -5.80 1.96 -17.49
CA PRO A 173 -4.36 1.87 -17.67
C PRO A 173 -3.71 3.23 -17.40
N ARG A 174 -2.65 3.24 -16.59
CA ARG A 174 -1.92 4.49 -16.32
C ARG A 174 -1.39 5.01 -17.64
N VAL A 175 -1.76 6.25 -17.97
CA VAL A 175 -1.17 6.94 -19.12
C VAL A 175 0.22 7.42 -18.69
N PRO A 176 1.28 7.08 -19.44
CA PRO A 176 2.61 7.62 -19.25
C PRO A 176 2.60 9.13 -19.13
N ALA A 177 2.89 9.64 -17.94
CA ALA A 177 3.17 11.06 -17.76
C ALA A 177 4.68 11.24 -17.77
N GLY A 178 5.17 12.06 -18.71
CA GLY A 178 6.59 12.41 -18.77
C GLY A 178 6.96 13.20 -17.52
N TYR A 179 7.64 12.55 -16.58
CA TYR A 179 8.19 13.20 -15.40
C TYR A 179 9.71 13.29 -15.55
N GLU A 180 10.32 14.18 -14.79
CA GLU A 180 11.78 14.32 -14.75
C GLU A 180 12.22 14.39 -13.29
N LEU A 181 13.04 13.43 -12.85
CA LEU A 181 13.65 13.50 -11.53
C LEU A 181 14.89 14.39 -11.61
N ARG A 182 14.86 15.52 -10.89
CA ARG A 182 16.01 16.41 -10.73
C ARG A 182 16.61 16.24 -9.35
N VAL A 183 17.89 15.88 -9.29
CA VAL A 183 18.66 15.86 -8.05
C VAL A 183 19.69 16.97 -8.12
N ILE A 184 19.64 17.90 -7.16
CA ILE A 184 20.60 19.01 -7.10
C ILE A 184 21.61 18.71 -5.99
N VAL A 185 22.87 18.56 -6.38
CA VAL A 185 24.01 18.40 -5.48
C VAL A 185 24.61 19.79 -5.25
N TRP A 186 24.25 20.42 -4.15
CA TRP A 186 24.80 21.72 -3.77
C TRP A 186 26.23 21.57 -3.27
N ASN A 187 26.40 20.79 -2.20
CA ASN A 187 27.66 20.59 -1.53
C ASN A 187 27.70 19.26 -0.76
N THR A 188 28.90 18.88 -0.35
CA THR A 188 29.18 17.81 0.62
C THR A 188 29.86 18.41 1.85
N ALA A 189 29.71 17.75 2.99
CA ALA A 189 30.41 18.07 4.23
C ALA A 189 30.89 16.76 4.89
N ASP A 190 31.90 16.85 5.74
CA ASP A 190 32.45 15.73 6.52
C ASP A 190 32.92 14.52 5.68
N VAL A 191 33.36 14.75 4.44
CA VAL A 191 33.94 13.68 3.61
C VAL A 191 35.29 13.26 4.19
N LYS A 192 35.47 11.95 4.36
CA LYS A 192 36.71 11.38 4.89
C LYS A 192 37.90 11.75 4.00
N LEU A 193 38.93 12.33 4.63
CA LEU A 193 40.21 12.64 3.99
C LEU A 193 41.05 11.35 3.87
N THR A 194 41.22 10.86 2.65
CA THR A 194 41.89 9.58 2.39
C THR A 194 43.29 9.72 1.81
N ASP A 195 43.59 10.85 1.19
CA ASP A 195 44.91 11.13 0.62
C ASP A 195 45.81 11.78 1.67
N THR A 196 47.10 11.47 1.64
CA THR A 196 48.12 12.10 2.49
C THR A 196 49.28 12.54 1.62
N SER A 197 49.58 13.84 1.64
CA SER A 197 50.72 14.41 0.92
C SER A 197 52.04 13.86 1.46
N LEU A 198 52.89 13.31 0.57
CA LEU A 198 54.19 12.75 0.92
C LEU A 198 55.18 13.79 1.47
N PHE A 199 55.01 15.06 1.10
CA PHE A 199 55.94 16.14 1.47
C PHE A 199 55.46 16.97 2.66
N SER A 200 54.15 17.12 2.83
CA SER A 200 53.56 18.00 3.87
C SER A 200 52.78 17.26 4.96
N SER A 201 52.61 15.93 4.85
CA SER A 201 51.76 15.09 5.71
C SER A 201 50.30 15.56 5.87
N GLU A 202 49.89 16.55 5.08
CA GLU A 202 48.55 17.10 5.04
C GLU A 202 47.59 16.08 4.42
N ARG A 203 46.41 15.93 5.04
CA ARG A 203 45.36 15.03 4.55
C ARG A 203 44.39 15.79 3.66
N SER A 204 43.97 15.16 2.57
CA SER A 204 43.00 15.70 1.63
C SER A 204 42.15 14.61 1.00
N SER A 205 41.11 14.99 0.24
CA SER A 205 40.40 14.10 -0.68
C SER A 205 39.97 14.85 -1.94
N ASP A 206 40.03 14.16 -3.08
CA ASP A 206 39.33 14.59 -4.29
C ASP A 206 37.88 14.09 -4.25
N ILE A 207 36.91 15.00 -4.29
CA ILE A 207 35.50 14.68 -4.05
C ILE A 207 34.71 14.81 -5.36
N TYR A 208 33.91 13.80 -5.69
CA TYR A 208 32.87 13.90 -6.72
C TYR A 208 31.68 13.04 -6.32
N VAL A 209 30.50 13.35 -6.87
CA VAL A 209 29.27 12.58 -6.63
C VAL A 209 28.86 11.89 -7.92
N LYS A 210 28.42 10.63 -7.80
CA LYS A 210 27.90 9.83 -8.90
C LYS A 210 26.48 9.35 -8.54
N GLY A 211 25.55 9.44 -9.48
CA GLY A 211 24.15 9.03 -9.29
C GLY A 211 23.59 8.29 -10.49
N TRP A 212 22.66 7.36 -10.25
CA TRP A 212 21.99 6.54 -11.25
C TRP A 212 20.60 6.10 -10.73
N ILE A 213 19.66 5.77 -11.62
CA ILE A 213 18.33 5.25 -11.27
C ILE A 213 18.15 3.81 -11.77
N LYS A 214 18.51 3.54 -13.03
CA LYS A 214 18.33 2.21 -13.65
C LYS A 214 19.35 1.19 -13.15
N GLY A 215 20.56 1.65 -12.84
CA GLY A 215 21.62 0.82 -12.30
C GLY A 215 23.01 1.36 -12.64
N VAL A 216 24.01 0.92 -11.88
CA VAL A 216 25.41 1.31 -12.10
C VAL A 216 25.83 0.95 -13.52
N GLY A 217 26.34 1.93 -14.26
CA GLY A 217 26.82 1.80 -15.64
C GLY A 217 25.74 1.94 -16.72
N ILE A 218 24.46 2.10 -16.34
CA ILE A 218 23.34 2.20 -17.29
C ILE A 218 22.98 3.66 -17.57
N ASP A 219 22.75 4.43 -16.50
CA ASP A 219 22.31 5.83 -16.55
C ASP A 219 23.13 6.71 -15.61
N ASP A 220 24.40 6.34 -15.41
CA ASP A 220 25.33 7.04 -14.54
C ASP A 220 25.53 8.50 -14.96
N GLN A 221 25.32 9.40 -14.00
CA GLN A 221 25.74 10.78 -14.08
C GLN A 221 26.78 11.04 -12.99
N LYS A 222 27.70 11.98 -13.25
CA LYS A 222 28.70 12.40 -12.26
C LYS A 222 28.85 13.91 -12.26
N THR A 223 29.19 14.46 -11.10
CA THR A 223 29.63 15.85 -10.98
C THR A 223 31.04 16.02 -11.57
N ASP A 224 31.51 17.26 -11.62
CA ASP A 224 32.93 17.57 -11.63
C ASP A 224 33.62 17.13 -10.33
N VAL A 225 34.94 17.23 -10.29
CA VAL A 225 35.77 16.84 -9.15
C VAL A 225 36.21 18.08 -8.39
N HIS A 226 35.88 18.15 -7.10
CA HIS A 226 36.43 19.11 -6.17
C HIS A 226 37.78 18.61 -5.68
N TYR A 227 38.87 19.17 -6.21
CA TYR A 227 40.22 18.72 -5.94
C TYR A 227 40.73 19.15 -4.57
N ARG A 228 41.44 18.25 -3.90
CA ARG A 228 42.20 18.50 -2.66
C ARG A 228 41.37 19.22 -1.59
N SER A 229 40.20 18.70 -1.27
CA SER A 229 39.45 19.15 -0.10
C SER A 229 40.23 18.84 1.17
N LEU A 230 40.51 19.86 1.97
CA LEU A 230 41.22 19.74 3.26
C LEU A 230 40.26 19.64 4.45
N SER A 231 39.01 20.11 4.27
CA SER A 231 37.97 20.10 5.29
C SER A 231 36.98 18.95 5.13
N GLY A 232 37.01 18.23 4.00
CA GLY A 232 35.97 17.28 3.63
C GLY A 232 34.72 17.96 3.03
N GLU A 233 34.79 19.27 2.79
CA GLU A 233 33.75 20.01 2.07
C GLU A 233 34.02 20.01 0.56
N GLY A 234 32.96 19.92 -0.24
CA GLY A 234 33.01 20.01 -1.69
C GLY A 234 31.80 20.77 -2.20
N ASN A 235 31.98 21.69 -3.15
CA ASN A 235 30.90 22.51 -3.70
C ASN A 235 30.75 22.22 -5.19
N PHE A 236 29.54 21.88 -5.62
CA PHE A 236 29.27 21.39 -6.98
C PHE A 236 28.21 22.21 -7.72
N ASN A 237 27.15 22.66 -7.01
CA ASN A 237 25.97 23.28 -7.64
C ASN A 237 25.53 22.53 -8.91
N TRP A 238 25.49 21.19 -8.82
CA TRP A 238 25.31 20.30 -9.95
C TRP A 238 23.88 19.78 -10.00
N ARG A 239 23.34 19.54 -11.19
CA ARG A 239 21.99 18.99 -11.36
C ARG A 239 22.04 17.71 -12.17
N PHE A 240 21.73 16.59 -11.53
CA PHE A 240 21.39 15.37 -12.25
C PHE A 240 19.95 15.46 -12.75
N ILE A 241 19.77 15.08 -14.01
CA ILE A 241 18.48 15.11 -14.68
C ILE A 241 18.21 13.71 -15.21
N PHE A 242 17.27 13.01 -14.59
CA PHE A 242 16.85 11.69 -15.04
C PHE A 242 15.46 11.78 -15.68
N PRO A 243 15.36 11.65 -17.01
CA PRO A 243 14.08 11.61 -17.68
C PRO A 243 13.37 10.31 -17.33
N SER A 244 12.18 10.39 -16.74
CA SER A 244 11.29 9.24 -16.55
C SER A 244 10.27 9.19 -17.68
N ILE A 245 10.47 8.24 -18.59
CA ILE A 245 9.40 7.69 -19.41
C ILE A 245 8.95 6.42 -18.69
N TYR A 246 7.77 6.45 -18.08
CA TYR A 246 7.07 5.26 -17.59
C TYR A 246 5.81 5.09 -18.40
#